data_AF-A0A9D8EKY8-F1
#
_entry.id   AF-A0A9D8EKY8-F1
#
_cell.length_a   1.000
_cell.length_b   1.000
_cell.length_c   1.000
_cell.angle_alpha   90.00
_cell.angle_beta   90.00
_cell.angle_gamma   90.00
#
_symmetry.space_group_name_H-M   'P 1'
#
loop_
_entity.id
_entity.type
_entity.pdbx_description
1 polymer ?
#
loop_
_entity_poly.entity_id
_entity_poly.type
_entity_poly.pdbx_seq_one_letter_code
_entity_poly.pdbx_strand_id
1 'polypeptide(L)'
;FMNKWVSDNSEKKNTHLLPIQLKSQIDQAHLDRDRLKHIYSVLAKDIKELEPWGDFSYELLKSLAEDGIQVDLYSCSKNHFKEEWNQQYVVQIINSIAHMIYFAVVHKLNEPVTIEAEPFKLPPKTLSELKKHEIEIAQELDGIEQFYKDNALTAIDLFENEIKSLSYEYEFEDATLQALPEAENQILIMQGWIPKRLKSAVEEFLINSDIVFFMNEPTSDDDVPIMLRNNAFSKLFEPIARMFMLPNYNDLDLTPFFAPFYLMFFGFCSGDIGYGIILFLLGFLLKKKAKDSTVIPFLNLIQLLGLGTVVMGFVMGSVFAFDLKTIPWIAKAILIKDTNQIFNFALLLGVIQILWGIIINSVKQMRQSGVKSGIATLGTFIFLLSLALTGSTLMGANPGSILNYTKYASYIGLFLIFFFNSPGKNLFINFASGLWLMYNLVTGFFGDLLSYIRLFALGVSSAILGIVVNSMAKQFSSIPIIGPVVFLLFMFAGHGLNIALSSLGAFVHPLRLTFVEFYKNAGFNGPGLEFKPFGKK
;
A
#
# COMPACT_ATOMS: atom_id res chain seq x y z
N PHE A 1 -14.42 -13.57 42.36
CA PHE A 1 -15.16 -13.61 41.09
C PHE A 1 -14.71 -14.77 40.18
N MET A 2 -13.40 -15.06 40.07
CA MET A 2 -12.87 -16.25 39.36
C MET A 2 -13.41 -17.61 39.85
N ASN A 3 -13.61 -17.82 41.16
CA ASN A 3 -14.15 -19.09 41.69
C ASN A 3 -15.60 -19.37 41.28
N LYS A 4 -16.36 -18.38 40.81
CA LYS A 4 -17.71 -18.55 40.27
C LYS A 4 -17.70 -18.78 38.74
N TRP A 5 -16.62 -18.39 38.06
CA TRP A 5 -16.42 -18.56 36.62
C TRP A 5 -15.79 -19.91 36.26
N VAL A 6 -14.92 -20.44 37.14
CA VAL A 6 -14.24 -21.73 36.94
C VAL A 6 -15.09 -22.92 37.41
N SER A 7 -15.98 -22.73 38.40
CA SER A 7 -16.80 -23.84 38.93
C SER A 7 -17.97 -24.21 38.02
N ASP A 8 -18.65 -23.24 37.38
CA ASP A 8 -19.81 -23.50 36.51
C ASP A 8 -19.45 -24.10 35.14
N ASN A 9 -18.18 -24.11 34.74
CA ASN A 9 -17.71 -24.66 33.46
C ASN A 9 -17.02 -26.03 33.58
N SER A 10 -16.96 -26.62 34.77
CA SER A 10 -16.33 -27.94 34.98
C SER A 10 -17.23 -29.13 34.61
N GLU A 11 -18.52 -28.90 34.38
CA GLU A 11 -19.48 -29.91 33.91
C GLU A 11 -20.11 -29.53 32.56
N LYS A 12 -19.30 -29.50 31.49
CA LYS A 12 -19.74 -29.89 30.13
C LYS A 12 -18.55 -30.02 29.19
N LYS A 13 -18.12 -31.27 29.01
CA LYS A 13 -17.24 -31.71 27.93
C LYS A 13 -17.89 -31.44 26.56
N ASN A 14 -17.11 -30.90 25.64
CA ASN A 14 -17.17 -31.03 24.18
C ASN A 14 -18.55 -30.96 23.51
N THR A 15 -18.91 -29.78 23.00
CA THR A 15 -19.54 -29.54 21.68
C THR A 15 -19.83 -28.05 21.50
N HIS A 16 -19.23 -27.41 20.49
CA HIS A 16 -19.59 -26.10 19.92
C HIS A 16 -19.82 -24.92 20.90
N LEU A 17 -18.77 -24.18 21.23
CA LEU A 17 -18.95 -22.75 21.47
C LEU A 17 -19.37 -22.13 20.13
N LEU A 18 -20.58 -21.57 20.06
CA LEU A 18 -21.05 -20.87 18.87
C LEU A 18 -20.12 -19.67 18.62
N PRO A 19 -19.68 -19.40 17.37
CA PRO A 19 -18.80 -18.27 17.06
C PRO A 19 -19.31 -16.94 17.62
N ILE A 20 -20.63 -16.76 17.66
CA ILE A 20 -21.31 -15.59 18.25
C ILE A 20 -21.06 -15.47 19.76
N GLN A 21 -21.04 -16.58 20.49
CA GLN A 21 -20.77 -16.59 21.93
C GLN A 21 -19.30 -16.26 22.22
N LEU A 22 -18.37 -16.83 21.45
CA LEU A 22 -16.95 -16.53 21.58
C LEU A 22 -16.66 -15.06 21.25
N LYS A 23 -17.28 -14.52 20.20
CA LYS A 23 -17.21 -13.09 19.87
C LYS A 23 -17.70 -12.23 21.04
N SER A 24 -18.86 -12.55 21.62
CA SER A 24 -19.41 -11.80 22.76
C SER A 24 -18.47 -11.84 23.98
N GLN A 25 -17.81 -12.97 24.23
CA GLN A 25 -16.84 -13.10 25.32
C GLN A 25 -15.58 -12.26 25.06
N ILE A 26 -15.07 -12.25 23.83
CA ILE A 26 -13.93 -11.42 23.43
C ILE A 26 -14.29 -9.93 23.53
N ASP A 27 -15.48 -9.52 23.07
CA ASP A 27 -15.96 -8.14 23.17
C ASP A 27 -16.06 -7.69 24.64
N GLN A 28 -16.58 -8.54 25.53
CA GLN A 28 -16.62 -8.26 26.97
C GLN A 28 -15.22 -8.17 27.59
N ALA A 29 -14.32 -9.11 27.28
CA ALA A 29 -12.94 -9.08 27.75
C ALA A 29 -12.19 -7.82 27.28
N HIS A 30 -12.51 -7.30 26.09
CA HIS A 30 -11.96 -6.04 25.59
C HIS A 30 -12.43 -4.84 26.42
N LEU A 31 -13.73 -4.75 26.68
CA LEU A 31 -14.32 -3.68 27.50
C LEU A 31 -13.77 -3.71 28.94
N ASP A 32 -13.67 -4.91 29.54
CA ASP A 32 -13.15 -5.08 30.89
C ASP A 32 -11.66 -4.70 30.96
N ARG A 33 -10.85 -5.09 29.97
CA ARG A 33 -9.44 -4.69 29.89
C ARG A 33 -9.29 -3.17 29.84
N ASP A 34 -10.07 -2.50 29.00
CA ASP A 34 -9.95 -1.06 28.81
C ASP A 34 -10.42 -0.31 30.07
N ARG A 35 -11.47 -0.80 30.73
CA ARG A 35 -11.90 -0.32 32.06
C ARG A 35 -10.80 -0.51 33.12
N LEU A 36 -10.24 -1.71 33.23
CA LEU A 36 -9.19 -2.03 34.20
C LEU A 36 -7.91 -1.21 33.96
N LYS A 37 -7.51 -1.01 32.71
CA LYS A 37 -6.39 -0.13 32.36
C LYS A 37 -6.61 1.32 32.79
N HIS A 38 -7.83 1.83 32.59
CA HIS A 38 -8.17 3.16 33.07
C HIS A 38 -8.06 3.24 34.60
N ILE A 39 -8.65 2.29 35.32
CA ILE A 39 -8.57 2.24 36.79
C ILE A 39 -7.11 2.13 37.26
N TYR A 40 -6.30 1.27 36.61
CA TYR A 40 -4.87 1.11 36.89
C TYR A 40 -4.10 2.44 36.72
N SER A 41 -4.37 3.19 35.65
CA SER A 41 -3.71 4.49 35.44
C SER A 41 -4.07 5.55 36.49
N VAL A 42 -5.32 5.54 36.97
CA VAL A 42 -5.77 6.43 38.05
C VAL A 42 -5.08 6.03 39.36
N LEU A 43 -5.08 4.74 39.71
CA LEU A 43 -4.41 4.23 40.90
C LEU A 43 -2.91 4.49 40.89
N ALA A 44 -2.24 4.29 39.76
CA ALA A 44 -0.81 4.55 39.63
C ALA A 44 -0.48 6.04 39.87
N LYS A 45 -1.38 6.95 39.45
CA LYS A 45 -1.27 8.38 39.76
C LYS A 45 -1.46 8.65 41.25
N ASP A 46 -2.52 8.10 41.84
CA ASP A 46 -2.82 8.27 43.27
C ASP A 46 -1.70 7.72 44.17
N ILE A 47 -1.13 6.55 43.81
CA ILE A 47 0.00 5.93 44.50
C ILE A 47 1.23 6.82 44.40
N LYS A 48 1.53 7.39 43.24
CA LYS A 48 2.68 8.29 43.04
C LYS A 48 2.53 9.60 43.82
N GLU A 49 1.30 10.10 43.99
CA GLU A 49 1.01 11.27 44.82
C GLU A 49 1.18 10.98 46.31
N LEU A 50 0.90 9.74 46.75
CA LEU A 50 1.01 9.29 48.14
C LEU A 50 2.38 8.74 48.54
N GLU A 51 3.17 8.24 47.59
CA GLU A 51 4.49 7.64 47.81
C GLU A 51 5.46 8.53 48.61
N PRO A 52 5.50 9.86 48.42
CA PRO A 52 6.31 10.76 49.25
C PRO A 52 5.91 10.79 50.72
N TRP A 53 4.63 10.57 51.04
CA TRP A 53 4.06 10.72 52.38
C TRP A 53 4.15 9.44 53.21
N GLY A 54 4.40 8.29 52.58
CA GLY A 54 4.45 6.99 53.25
C GLY A 54 3.06 6.45 53.59
N ASP A 55 3.03 5.39 54.40
CA ASP A 55 1.78 4.78 54.86
C ASP A 55 1.37 5.38 56.21
N PHE A 56 0.11 5.81 56.34
CA PHE A 56 -0.40 6.46 57.54
C PHE A 56 -1.79 5.90 57.90
N SER A 57 -2.06 5.80 59.20
CA SER A 57 -3.35 5.32 59.70
C SER A 57 -4.34 6.47 59.88
N TYR A 58 -5.47 6.42 59.16
CA TYR A 58 -6.56 7.40 59.31
C TYR A 58 -7.22 7.36 60.68
N GLU A 59 -7.20 6.20 61.37
CA GLU A 59 -7.75 6.07 62.72
C GLU A 59 -6.94 6.91 63.72
N LEU A 60 -5.61 6.96 63.52
CA LEU A 60 -4.69 7.74 64.35
C LEU A 60 -4.83 9.25 64.10
N LEU A 61 -5.03 9.65 62.83
CA LEU A 61 -5.33 11.05 62.50
C LEU A 61 -6.69 11.51 63.05
N LYS A 62 -7.70 10.63 63.09
CA LYS A 62 -9.01 10.92 63.68
C LYS A 62 -8.95 11.00 65.21
N SER A 63 -8.25 10.09 65.88
CA SER A 63 -8.08 10.16 67.34
C SER A 63 -7.33 11.42 67.76
N LEU A 64 -6.32 11.84 67.00
CA LEU A 64 -5.62 13.10 67.24
C LEU A 64 -6.54 14.32 67.09
N ALA A 65 -7.43 14.31 66.08
CA ALA A 65 -8.43 15.36 65.90
C ALA A 65 -9.46 15.40 67.05
N GLU A 66 -9.86 14.24 67.58
CA GLU A 66 -10.71 14.12 68.76
C GLU A 66 -10.03 14.66 70.04
N ASP A 67 -8.71 14.52 70.14
CA ASP A 67 -7.87 15.09 71.20
C ASP A 67 -7.54 16.59 70.97
N GLY A 68 -8.09 17.22 69.92
CA GLY A 68 -7.95 18.65 69.62
C GLY A 68 -6.68 19.04 68.86
N ILE A 69 -5.98 18.07 68.26
CA ILE A 69 -4.75 18.23 67.48
C ILE A 69 -5.04 17.94 66.01
N GLN A 70 -4.85 18.94 65.15
CA GLN A 70 -5.00 18.81 63.70
C GLN A 70 -3.63 18.73 63.02
N VAL A 71 -3.52 17.87 62.00
CA VAL A 71 -2.32 17.67 61.19
C VAL A 71 -2.62 18.04 59.75
N ASP A 72 -2.03 19.14 59.28
CA ASP A 72 -2.16 19.60 57.90
C ASP A 72 -0.85 19.29 57.13
N LEU A 73 -0.99 18.77 55.90
CA LEU A 73 0.12 18.33 55.06
C LEU A 73 0.42 19.38 53.99
N TYR A 74 1.68 19.75 53.83
CA TYR A 74 2.12 20.75 52.85
C TYR A 74 3.32 20.29 52.02
N SER A 75 3.33 20.69 50.76
CA SER A 75 4.48 20.49 49.86
C SER A 75 5.01 21.83 49.35
N CYS A 76 6.34 22.00 49.35
CA CYS A 76 6.98 23.18 48.76
C CYS A 76 8.32 22.84 48.08
N SER A 77 8.77 23.73 47.21
CA SER A 77 10.13 23.68 46.64
C SER A 77 11.18 23.88 47.73
N LYS A 78 12.34 23.22 47.62
CA LYS A 78 13.50 23.40 48.52
C LYS A 78 13.91 24.87 48.70
N ASN A 79 13.74 25.70 47.68
CA ASN A 79 14.11 27.12 47.73
C ASN A 79 13.07 28.01 48.45
N HIS A 80 11.85 27.51 48.63
CA HIS A 80 10.73 28.24 49.22
C HIS A 80 10.44 27.78 50.66
N PHE A 81 11.17 26.78 51.16
CA PHE A 81 11.05 26.34 52.55
C PHE A 81 11.72 27.35 53.48
N LYS A 82 10.94 27.99 54.35
CA LYS A 82 11.43 28.96 55.34
C LYS A 82 11.64 28.26 56.68
N GLU A 83 12.88 28.22 57.18
CA GLU A 83 13.22 27.63 58.49
C GLU A 83 12.50 28.31 59.67
N GLU A 84 12.01 29.53 59.47
CA GLU A 84 11.20 30.32 60.41
C GLU A 84 9.88 29.61 60.80
N TRP A 85 9.37 28.71 59.95
CA TRP A 85 8.14 27.94 60.25
C TRP A 85 8.30 26.97 61.43
N ASN A 86 9.52 26.50 61.72
CA ASN A 86 9.82 25.66 62.89
C ASN A 86 9.69 26.41 64.24
N GLN A 87 9.68 27.74 64.22
CA GLN A 87 9.60 28.56 65.44
C GLN A 87 8.15 28.86 65.85
N GLN A 88 7.21 28.80 64.90
CA GLN A 88 5.79 29.09 65.12
C GLN A 88 4.91 27.83 65.19
N TYR A 89 5.29 26.75 64.49
CA TYR A 89 4.54 25.51 64.46
C TYR A 89 5.48 24.31 64.63
N VAL A 90 4.94 23.17 65.08
CA VAL A 90 5.69 21.90 65.07
C VAL A 90 5.64 21.36 63.65
N VAL A 91 6.72 21.61 62.89
CA VAL A 91 6.86 21.16 61.51
C VAL A 91 7.79 19.94 61.46
N GLN A 92 7.31 18.85 60.87
CA GLN A 92 8.11 17.64 60.67
C GLN A 92 8.24 17.32 59.19
N ILE A 93 9.49 17.26 58.71
CA ILE A 93 9.78 16.85 57.32
C ILE A 93 9.56 15.34 57.21
N ILE A 94 8.63 14.94 56.34
CA ILE A 94 8.29 13.53 56.10
C ILE A 94 9.25 12.95 55.07
N ASN A 95 9.47 13.65 53.96
CA ASN A 95 10.34 13.18 52.88
C ASN A 95 10.84 14.32 51.99
N SER A 96 11.95 14.07 51.27
CA SER A 96 12.47 14.99 50.24
C SER A 96 12.80 14.24 48.97
N ILE A 97 11.99 14.45 47.93
CA ILE A 97 12.18 13.85 46.61
C ILE A 97 12.55 14.95 45.62
N ALA A 98 13.70 14.82 44.98
CA ALA A 98 14.27 15.78 44.03
C ALA A 98 14.36 17.22 44.59
N HIS A 99 13.58 18.16 44.03
CA HIS A 99 13.52 19.58 44.42
C HIS A 99 12.33 19.96 45.32
N MET A 100 11.53 18.98 45.75
CA MET A 100 10.37 19.19 46.64
C MET A 100 10.64 18.66 48.05
N ILE A 101 10.09 19.34 49.05
CA ILE A 101 10.06 18.94 50.46
C ILE A 101 8.59 18.71 50.83
N TYR A 102 8.33 17.56 51.44
CA TYR A 102 7.01 17.18 51.98
C TYR A 102 7.09 17.23 53.50
N PHE A 103 6.24 18.05 54.13
CA PHE A 103 6.25 18.25 55.58
C PHE A 103 4.84 18.31 56.16
N ALA A 104 4.69 17.86 57.40
CA ALA A 104 3.47 17.95 58.17
C ALA A 104 3.58 19.06 59.22
N VAL A 105 2.47 19.75 59.44
CA VAL A 105 2.35 20.83 60.43
C VAL A 105 1.27 20.43 61.43
N VAL A 106 1.65 20.39 62.71
CA VAL A 106 0.74 20.02 63.80
C VAL A 106 0.29 21.29 64.54
N HIS A 107 -1.02 21.52 64.61
CA HIS A 107 -1.61 22.70 65.26
C HIS A 107 -2.88 22.33 66.05
N LYS A 108 -3.36 23.25 66.90
CA LYS A 108 -4.62 23.06 67.64
C LYS A 108 -5.82 23.44 66.78
N LEU A 109 -6.95 22.76 66.99
CA LEU A 109 -8.19 22.82 66.18
C LEU A 109 -8.80 24.23 65.95
N ASN A 110 -8.32 25.28 66.61
CA ASN A 110 -8.88 26.65 66.57
C ASN A 110 -7.88 27.74 66.10
N GLU A 111 -6.71 27.37 65.58
CA GLU A 111 -5.75 28.35 65.04
C GLU A 111 -5.56 28.12 63.53
N PRO A 112 -5.96 29.07 62.65
CA PRO A 112 -5.75 28.94 61.22
C PRO A 112 -4.27 29.14 60.88
N VAL A 113 -3.67 28.11 60.28
CA VAL A 113 -2.26 28.11 59.87
C VAL A 113 -2.12 28.85 58.53
N THR A 114 -1.44 29.99 58.51
CA THR A 114 -1.12 30.74 57.29
C THR A 114 0.30 30.42 56.81
N ILE A 115 0.49 29.26 56.18
CA ILE A 115 1.75 28.89 55.53
C ILE A 115 1.61 29.09 54.02
N GLU A 116 2.58 29.76 53.41
CA GLU A 116 2.68 29.97 51.95
C GLU A 116 3.18 28.70 51.25
N ALA A 117 2.47 27.58 51.40
CA ALA A 117 2.77 26.30 50.77
C ALA A 117 1.50 25.64 50.24
N GLU A 118 1.64 24.74 49.27
CA GLU A 118 0.49 24.06 48.66
C GLU A 118 -0.06 23.02 49.64
N PRO A 119 -1.34 23.11 50.06
CA PRO A 119 -1.94 22.15 50.97
C PRO A 119 -2.25 20.85 50.23
N PHE A 120 -1.77 19.73 50.76
CA PHE A 120 -2.06 18.40 50.25
C PHE A 120 -3.29 17.82 50.94
N LYS A 121 -4.33 17.51 50.15
CA LYS A 121 -5.53 16.85 50.67
C LYS A 121 -5.32 15.34 50.70
N LEU A 122 -5.51 14.77 51.87
CA LEU A 122 -5.46 13.32 52.07
C LEU A 122 -6.59 12.64 51.26
N PRO A 123 -6.26 11.75 50.31
CA PRO A 123 -7.27 10.90 49.67
C PRO A 123 -7.89 9.94 50.71
N PRO A 124 -9.01 9.26 50.39
CA PRO A 124 -9.76 8.45 51.37
C PRO A 124 -9.19 7.05 51.64
N LYS A 125 -8.15 6.61 50.92
CA LYS A 125 -7.57 5.26 51.02
C LYS A 125 -6.08 5.31 51.32
N THR A 126 -5.60 4.35 52.11
CA THR A 126 -4.18 4.27 52.50
C THR A 126 -3.31 3.85 51.32
N LEU A 127 -2.00 4.14 51.41
CA LEU A 127 -1.04 3.70 50.40
C LEU A 127 -0.97 2.18 50.31
N SER A 128 -1.06 1.47 51.45
CA SER A 128 -1.11 0.01 51.49
C SER A 128 -2.36 -0.57 50.81
N GLU A 129 -3.54 0.03 51.00
CA GLU A 129 -4.78 -0.39 50.33
C GLU A 129 -4.73 -0.14 48.81
N LEU A 130 -4.19 1.00 48.39
CA LEU A 130 -4.05 1.33 46.97
C LEU A 130 -3.07 0.40 46.26
N LYS A 131 -1.91 0.10 46.87
CA LYS A 131 -0.95 -0.88 46.34
C LYS A 131 -1.54 -2.29 46.26
N LYS A 132 -2.34 -2.68 47.25
CA LYS A 132 -3.04 -3.98 47.20
C LYS A 132 -4.04 -4.03 46.03
N HIS A 133 -4.81 -2.96 45.83
CA HIS A 133 -5.77 -2.86 44.74
C HIS A 133 -5.09 -2.78 43.36
N GLU A 134 -3.91 -2.14 43.27
CA GLU A 134 -3.07 -2.14 42.07
C GLU A 134 -2.62 -3.57 41.70
N ILE A 135 -2.17 -4.36 42.68
CA ILE A 135 -1.77 -5.75 42.47
C ILE A 135 -2.96 -6.61 42.03
N GLU A 136 -4.13 -6.43 42.64
CA GLU A 136 -5.37 -7.14 42.26
C GLU A 136 -5.74 -6.84 40.80
N ILE A 137 -5.69 -5.58 40.38
CA ILE A 137 -6.00 -5.18 38.99
C ILE A 137 -4.94 -5.68 38.02
N ALA A 138 -3.66 -5.66 38.40
CA ALA A 138 -2.59 -6.21 37.58
C ALA A 138 -2.80 -7.71 37.33
N GLN A 139 -3.19 -8.46 38.36
CA GLN A 139 -3.53 -9.88 38.23
C GLN A 139 -4.75 -10.11 37.33
N GLU A 140 -5.79 -9.26 37.41
CA GLU A 140 -6.94 -9.35 36.52
C GLU A 140 -6.57 -9.05 35.06
N LEU A 141 -5.72 -8.05 34.82
CA LEU A 141 -5.20 -7.73 33.48
C LEU A 141 -4.36 -8.87 32.89
N ASP A 142 -3.50 -9.48 33.70
CA ASP A 142 -2.70 -10.64 33.31
C ASP A 142 -3.60 -11.84 32.96
N GLY A 143 -4.68 -12.05 33.73
CA GLY A 143 -5.68 -13.08 33.46
C GLY A 143 -6.39 -12.87 32.10
N ILE A 144 -6.74 -11.63 31.77
CA ILE A 144 -7.31 -11.30 30.45
C ILE A 144 -6.29 -11.51 29.33
N GLU A 145 -5.02 -11.20 29.55
CA GLU A 145 -3.97 -11.44 28.54
C GLU A 145 -3.74 -12.94 28.31
N GLN A 146 -3.80 -13.76 29.36
CA GLN A 146 -3.77 -15.22 29.24
C GLN A 146 -4.99 -15.74 28.47
N PHE A 147 -6.20 -15.25 28.78
CA PHE A 147 -7.40 -15.59 28.03
C PHE A 147 -7.26 -15.31 26.52
N TYR A 148 -6.65 -14.19 26.13
CA TYR A 148 -6.37 -13.92 24.72
C TYR A 148 -5.35 -14.90 24.13
N LYS A 149 -4.26 -15.22 24.84
CA LYS A 149 -3.23 -16.15 24.35
C LYS A 149 -3.79 -17.55 24.15
N ASP A 150 -4.60 -18.03 25.09
CA ASP A 150 -5.17 -19.38 25.06
C ASP A 150 -6.23 -19.53 23.95
N ASN A 151 -7.02 -18.48 23.70
CA ASN A 151 -8.09 -18.53 22.72
C ASN A 151 -7.72 -18.00 21.33
N ALA A 152 -6.59 -17.30 21.14
CA ALA A 152 -6.26 -16.64 19.87
C ALA A 152 -6.25 -17.59 18.66
N LEU A 153 -5.53 -18.72 18.76
CA LEU A 153 -5.41 -19.66 17.63
C LEU A 153 -6.75 -20.31 17.30
N THR A 154 -7.46 -20.80 18.33
CA THR A 154 -8.77 -21.43 18.17
C THR A 154 -9.81 -20.45 17.64
N ALA A 155 -9.80 -19.20 18.11
CA ALA A 155 -10.71 -18.17 17.66
C ALA A 155 -10.47 -17.77 16.20
N ILE A 156 -9.20 -17.66 15.77
CA ILE A 156 -8.86 -17.37 14.37
C ILE A 156 -9.43 -18.47 13.46
N ASP A 157 -9.16 -19.74 13.76
CA ASP A 157 -9.63 -20.86 12.93
C ASP A 157 -11.16 -20.95 12.91
N LEU A 158 -11.83 -20.74 14.06
CA LEU A 158 -13.29 -20.74 14.14
C LEU A 158 -13.91 -19.58 13.36
N PHE A 159 -13.40 -18.35 13.51
CA PHE A 159 -13.92 -17.18 12.81
C PHE A 159 -13.64 -17.24 11.31
N GLU A 160 -12.48 -17.74 10.87
CA GLU A 160 -12.22 -17.93 9.44
C GLU A 160 -13.20 -18.92 8.81
N ASN A 161 -13.52 -20.00 9.51
CA ASN A 161 -14.50 -20.98 9.03
C ASN A 161 -15.92 -20.42 9.01
N GLU A 162 -16.31 -19.67 10.04
CA GLU A 162 -17.63 -19.04 10.11
C GLU A 162 -17.80 -17.92 9.08
N ILE A 163 -16.75 -17.13 8.83
CA ILE A 163 -16.77 -16.11 7.76
C ILE A 163 -16.95 -16.79 6.41
N LYS A 164 -16.30 -17.95 6.18
CA LYS A 164 -16.48 -18.73 4.94
C LYS A 164 -17.90 -19.26 4.81
N SER A 165 -18.49 -19.84 5.86
CA SER A 165 -19.88 -20.34 5.80
C SER A 165 -20.87 -19.19 5.56
N LEU A 166 -20.78 -18.10 6.32
CA LEU A 166 -21.64 -16.93 6.15
C LEU A 166 -21.47 -16.27 4.78
N SER A 167 -20.24 -16.21 4.24
CA SER A 167 -20.02 -15.68 2.89
C SER A 167 -20.70 -16.52 1.82
N TYR A 168 -20.74 -17.84 2.01
CA TYR A 168 -21.43 -18.76 1.10
C TYR A 168 -22.95 -18.64 1.22
N GLU A 169 -23.49 -18.55 2.44
CA GLU A 169 -24.92 -18.31 2.68
C GLU A 169 -25.35 -16.97 2.07
N TYR A 170 -24.56 -15.92 2.25
CA TYR A 170 -24.82 -14.62 1.63
C TYR A 170 -24.83 -14.69 0.10
N GLU A 171 -23.82 -15.33 -0.52
CA GLU A 171 -23.78 -15.50 -1.98
C GLU A 171 -24.96 -16.33 -2.48
N PHE A 172 -25.40 -17.34 -1.72
CA PHE A 172 -26.56 -18.15 -2.06
C PHE A 172 -27.87 -17.35 -2.00
N GLU A 173 -28.08 -16.58 -0.93
CA GLU A 173 -29.25 -15.70 -0.78
C GLU A 173 -29.25 -14.56 -1.82
N ASP A 174 -28.09 -14.00 -2.16
CA ASP A 174 -27.99 -13.00 -3.23
C ASP A 174 -28.38 -13.61 -4.58
N ALA A 175 -27.94 -14.85 -4.86
CA ALA A 175 -28.31 -15.56 -6.08
C ALA A 175 -29.81 -15.91 -6.15
N THR A 176 -30.44 -16.30 -5.04
CA THR A 176 -31.89 -16.57 -5.00
C THR A 176 -32.71 -15.29 -5.16
N LEU A 177 -32.26 -14.16 -4.60
CA LEU A 177 -32.92 -12.86 -4.76
C LEU A 177 -32.78 -12.29 -6.18
N GLN A 178 -31.71 -12.61 -6.89
CA GLN A 178 -31.52 -12.23 -8.30
C GLN A 178 -32.33 -13.10 -9.27
N ALA A 179 -32.82 -14.26 -8.83
CA ALA A 179 -33.66 -15.12 -9.65
C ALA A 179 -35.01 -14.44 -9.94
N LEU A 180 -35.47 -14.58 -11.19
CA LEU A 180 -36.75 -14.02 -11.62
C LEU A 180 -37.85 -15.06 -11.42
N PRO A 181 -38.81 -14.82 -10.51
CA PRO A 181 -39.95 -15.71 -10.37
C PRO A 181 -40.96 -15.49 -11.50
N GLU A 182 -41.36 -16.58 -12.14
CA GLU A 182 -42.38 -16.62 -13.18
C GLU A 182 -43.45 -17.67 -12.88
N ALA A 183 -44.58 -17.61 -13.59
CA ALA A 183 -45.71 -18.52 -13.43
C ALA A 183 -46.17 -18.65 -11.96
N GLU A 184 -46.58 -17.53 -11.35
CA GLU A 184 -47.05 -17.48 -9.95
C GLU A 184 -46.05 -18.10 -8.95
N ASN A 185 -44.75 -17.82 -9.13
CA ASN A 185 -43.68 -18.29 -8.24
C ASN A 185 -43.39 -19.80 -8.30
N GLN A 186 -43.93 -20.51 -9.31
CA GLN A 186 -43.66 -21.95 -9.51
C GLN A 186 -42.37 -22.21 -10.27
N ILE A 187 -41.88 -21.23 -11.03
CA ILE A 187 -40.66 -21.33 -11.83
C ILE A 187 -39.71 -20.21 -11.44
N LEU A 188 -38.47 -20.56 -11.16
CA LEU A 188 -37.37 -19.61 -10.93
C LEU A 188 -36.44 -19.63 -12.13
N ILE A 189 -36.30 -18.48 -12.80
CA ILE A 189 -35.40 -18.33 -13.94
C ILE A 189 -34.11 -17.69 -13.44
N MET A 190 -32.99 -18.35 -13.71
CA MET A 190 -31.65 -17.86 -13.42
C MET A 190 -30.86 -17.71 -14.72
N GLN A 191 -30.09 -16.64 -14.82
CA GLN A 191 -29.19 -16.38 -15.94
C GLN A 191 -27.78 -16.16 -15.41
N GLY A 192 -26.78 -16.68 -16.14
CA GLY A 192 -25.40 -16.59 -15.71
C GLY A 192 -24.42 -16.85 -16.83
N TRP A 193 -23.19 -16.35 -16.65
CA TRP A 193 -22.12 -16.50 -17.61
C TRP A 193 -21.22 -17.68 -17.23
N ILE A 194 -20.89 -18.52 -18.21
CA ILE A 194 -19.95 -19.62 -18.03
C ILE A 194 -18.76 -19.49 -18.98
N PRO A 195 -17.52 -19.79 -18.52
CA PRO A 195 -16.39 -19.89 -19.43
C PRO A 195 -16.60 -21.00 -20.46
N LYS A 196 -16.31 -20.74 -21.74
CA LYS A 196 -16.49 -21.71 -22.84
C LYS A 196 -15.85 -23.08 -22.61
N ARG A 197 -14.76 -23.14 -21.83
CA ARG A 197 -14.09 -24.42 -21.46
C ARG A 197 -14.95 -25.30 -20.54
N LEU A 198 -15.75 -24.70 -19.66
CA LEU A 198 -16.59 -25.42 -18.70
C LEU A 198 -17.95 -25.82 -19.28
N LYS A 199 -18.26 -25.41 -20.51
CA LYS A 199 -19.53 -25.69 -21.18
C LYS A 199 -19.93 -27.17 -21.07
N SER A 200 -19.06 -28.09 -21.47
CA SER A 200 -19.38 -29.52 -21.47
C SER A 200 -19.62 -30.09 -20.07
N ALA A 201 -18.86 -29.65 -19.07
CA ALA A 201 -19.01 -30.12 -17.69
C ALA A 201 -20.31 -29.59 -17.05
N VAL A 202 -20.67 -28.33 -17.34
CA VAL A 202 -21.92 -27.73 -16.85
C VAL A 202 -23.12 -28.35 -17.55
N GLU A 203 -23.02 -28.63 -18.86
CA GLU A 203 -24.07 -29.30 -19.63
C GLU A 203 -24.39 -30.69 -19.07
N GLU A 204 -23.36 -31.49 -18.80
CA GLU A 204 -23.51 -32.82 -18.18
C GLU A 204 -24.14 -32.72 -16.78
N PHE A 205 -23.72 -31.74 -15.98
CA PHE A 205 -24.31 -31.50 -14.67
C PHE A 205 -25.80 -31.12 -14.77
N LEU A 206 -26.18 -30.22 -15.68
CA LEU A 206 -27.55 -29.76 -15.85
C LEU A 206 -28.48 -30.87 -16.38
N ILE A 207 -28.02 -31.70 -17.31
CA ILE A 207 -28.77 -32.86 -17.81
C ILE A 207 -29.08 -33.84 -16.69
N ASN A 208 -28.13 -34.07 -15.79
CA ASN A 208 -28.31 -34.97 -14.64
C ASN A 208 -29.20 -34.39 -13.53
N SER A 209 -29.53 -33.09 -13.59
CA SER A 209 -30.21 -32.37 -12.50
C SER A 209 -31.72 -32.19 -12.70
N ASP A 210 -32.33 -32.77 -13.75
CA ASP A 210 -33.75 -32.57 -14.11
C ASP A 210 -34.15 -31.08 -14.28
N ILE A 211 -33.21 -30.21 -14.70
CA ILE A 211 -33.43 -28.77 -14.92
C ILE A 211 -33.53 -28.49 -16.42
N VAL A 212 -34.50 -27.67 -16.83
CA VAL A 212 -34.56 -27.14 -18.20
C VAL A 212 -33.57 -25.98 -18.35
N PHE A 213 -32.63 -26.09 -19.29
CA PHE A 213 -31.61 -25.07 -19.52
C PHE A 213 -31.50 -24.65 -21.00
N PHE A 214 -31.06 -23.42 -21.23
CA PHE A 214 -30.74 -22.89 -22.56
C PHE A 214 -29.34 -22.27 -22.51
N MET A 215 -28.50 -22.59 -23.50
CA MET A 215 -27.15 -22.04 -23.62
C MET A 215 -26.96 -21.40 -24.99
N ASN A 216 -26.73 -20.09 -25.01
CA ASN A 216 -26.48 -19.32 -26.22
C ASN A 216 -25.10 -18.66 -26.15
N GLU A 217 -24.47 -18.42 -27.31
CA GLU A 217 -23.26 -17.60 -27.36
C GLU A 217 -23.65 -16.11 -27.19
N PRO A 218 -22.84 -15.31 -26.46
CA PRO A 218 -23.11 -13.89 -26.30
C PRO A 218 -23.12 -13.16 -27.63
N THR A 219 -24.05 -12.23 -27.75
CA THR A 219 -24.08 -11.22 -28.81
C THR A 219 -23.20 -10.03 -28.45
N SER A 220 -22.92 -9.16 -29.43
CA SER A 220 -22.07 -7.97 -29.23
C SER A 220 -22.64 -6.94 -28.26
N ASP A 221 -23.96 -7.01 -27.99
CA ASP A 221 -24.68 -6.09 -27.11
C ASP A 221 -24.78 -6.60 -25.67
N ASP A 222 -24.34 -7.84 -25.41
CA ASP A 222 -24.35 -8.43 -24.08
C ASP A 222 -23.17 -7.95 -23.24
N ASP A 223 -23.45 -7.55 -21.99
CA ASP A 223 -22.43 -7.15 -21.01
C ASP A 223 -21.75 -8.38 -20.39
N VAL A 224 -20.88 -9.04 -21.18
CA VAL A 224 -20.19 -10.25 -20.77
C VAL A 224 -19.07 -9.95 -19.77
N PRO A 225 -19.01 -10.64 -18.62
CA PRO A 225 -17.94 -10.49 -17.64
C PRO A 225 -16.63 -11.13 -18.12
N ILE A 226 -15.53 -10.65 -17.57
CA ILE A 226 -14.20 -10.87 -18.13
C ILE A 226 -13.34 -11.64 -17.17
N MET A 227 -12.80 -12.73 -17.67
CA MET A 227 -11.83 -13.56 -16.99
C MET A 227 -10.50 -13.48 -17.74
N LEU A 228 -9.52 -12.79 -17.15
CA LEU A 228 -8.19 -12.67 -17.74
C LEU A 228 -7.46 -14.02 -17.68
N ARG A 229 -6.84 -14.40 -18.80
CA ARG A 229 -5.96 -15.57 -18.89
C ARG A 229 -4.63 -15.14 -19.45
N ASN A 230 -3.72 -14.81 -18.54
CA ASN A 230 -2.38 -14.36 -18.88
C ASN A 230 -1.31 -15.45 -18.70
N ASN A 231 -0.24 -15.34 -19.47
CA ASN A 231 0.96 -16.17 -19.30
C ASN A 231 1.62 -15.86 -17.95
N ALA A 232 2.50 -16.76 -17.49
CA ALA A 232 3.17 -16.62 -16.18
C ALA A 232 3.84 -15.26 -15.96
N PHE A 233 4.44 -14.68 -17.02
CA PHE A 233 5.02 -13.34 -16.97
C PHE A 233 3.96 -12.23 -16.89
N SER A 234 2.99 -12.22 -17.82
CA SER A 234 1.94 -11.20 -17.89
C SER A 234 1.04 -11.20 -16.65
N LYS A 235 0.84 -12.36 -16.03
CA LYS A 235 0.09 -12.51 -14.77
C LYS A 235 0.69 -11.67 -13.63
N LEU A 236 2.01 -11.47 -13.62
CA LEU A 236 2.69 -10.66 -12.62
C LEU A 236 2.30 -9.17 -12.71
N PHE A 237 1.82 -8.71 -13.87
CA PHE A 237 1.40 -7.33 -14.12
C PHE A 237 -0.11 -7.14 -14.06
N GLU A 238 -0.90 -8.19 -13.80
CA GLU A 238 -2.33 -8.07 -13.56
C GLU A 238 -2.69 -7.11 -12.42
N PRO A 239 -1.96 -7.06 -11.28
CA PRO A 239 -2.25 -6.08 -10.24
C PRO A 239 -2.19 -4.65 -10.77
N ILE A 240 -1.24 -4.35 -11.67
CA ILE A 240 -1.13 -3.04 -12.32
C ILE A 240 -2.32 -2.79 -13.25
N ALA A 241 -2.67 -3.76 -14.11
CA ALA A 241 -3.79 -3.62 -15.03
C ALA A 241 -5.12 -3.36 -14.29
N ARG A 242 -5.34 -4.06 -13.18
CA ARG A 242 -6.53 -3.92 -12.32
C ARG A 242 -6.63 -2.56 -11.62
N MET A 243 -5.53 -1.83 -11.43
CA MET A 243 -5.55 -0.48 -10.84
C MET A 243 -6.17 0.58 -11.75
N PHE A 244 -6.27 0.33 -13.07
CA PHE A 244 -6.90 1.25 -14.01
C PHE A 244 -8.36 0.85 -14.26
N MET A 245 -8.58 -0.13 -15.12
CA MET A 245 -9.87 -0.76 -15.36
C MET A 245 -9.67 -2.03 -16.20
N LEU A 246 -10.62 -2.95 -16.14
CA LEU A 246 -10.61 -4.12 -17.00
C LEU A 246 -10.96 -3.72 -18.46
N PRO A 247 -10.35 -4.38 -19.47
CA PRO A 247 -10.74 -4.21 -20.88
C PRO A 247 -12.22 -4.55 -21.05
N ASN A 248 -12.86 -4.18 -22.16
CA ASN A 248 -14.17 -4.76 -22.52
C ASN A 248 -14.02 -6.20 -23.04
N TYR A 249 -15.11 -6.99 -23.06
CA TYR A 249 -15.06 -8.41 -23.46
C TYR A 249 -14.52 -8.62 -24.88
N ASN A 250 -14.90 -7.75 -25.81
CA ASN A 250 -14.44 -7.80 -27.20
C ASN A 250 -13.07 -7.12 -27.41
N ASP A 251 -12.48 -6.55 -26.35
CA ASP A 251 -11.20 -5.86 -26.42
C ASP A 251 -10.02 -6.79 -26.12
N LEU A 252 -8.85 -6.42 -26.62
CA LEU A 252 -7.62 -7.16 -26.44
C LEU A 252 -6.98 -6.78 -25.10
N ASP A 253 -6.65 -7.80 -24.28
CA ASP A 253 -5.92 -7.57 -23.03
C ASP A 253 -4.53 -6.99 -23.32
N LEU A 254 -4.32 -5.75 -22.87
CA LEU A 254 -3.07 -5.02 -23.07
C LEU A 254 -1.97 -5.44 -22.09
N THR A 255 -2.28 -6.26 -21.08
CA THR A 255 -1.36 -6.68 -20.01
C THR A 255 -0.06 -7.29 -20.53
N PRO A 256 -0.09 -8.26 -21.46
CA PRO A 256 1.13 -8.83 -22.03
C PRO A 256 1.99 -7.82 -22.80
N PHE A 257 1.36 -6.77 -23.35
CA PHE A 257 2.02 -5.83 -24.25
C PHE A 257 2.71 -4.70 -23.51
N PHE A 258 2.12 -4.18 -22.42
CA PHE A 258 2.77 -3.14 -21.62
C PHE A 258 3.76 -3.70 -20.60
N ALA A 259 3.60 -4.94 -20.14
CA ALA A 259 4.40 -5.54 -19.08
C ALA A 259 5.94 -5.42 -19.28
N PRO A 260 6.50 -5.75 -20.46
CA PRO A 260 7.95 -5.60 -20.68
C PRO A 260 8.42 -4.14 -20.64
N PHE A 261 7.64 -3.22 -21.19
CA PHE A 261 7.95 -1.79 -21.19
C PHE A 261 7.91 -1.21 -19.78
N TYR A 262 6.88 -1.58 -19.01
CA TYR A 262 6.76 -1.16 -17.61
C TYR A 262 7.94 -1.61 -16.77
N LEU A 263 8.35 -2.88 -16.92
CA LEU A 263 9.55 -3.41 -16.25
C LEU A 263 10.79 -2.60 -16.58
N MET A 264 10.98 -2.27 -17.86
CA MET A 264 12.11 -1.48 -18.34
C MET A 264 12.07 -0.03 -17.82
N PHE A 265 10.90 0.62 -17.82
CA PHE A 265 10.76 1.99 -17.31
C PHE A 265 10.98 2.09 -15.81
N PHE A 266 10.43 1.15 -15.04
CA PHE A 266 10.66 1.10 -13.61
C PHE A 266 12.17 0.95 -13.34
N GLY A 267 12.81 0.02 -14.04
CA GLY A 267 14.23 -0.21 -13.91
C GLY A 267 15.07 1.01 -14.31
N PHE A 268 14.68 1.71 -15.38
CA PHE A 268 15.35 2.91 -15.87
C PHE A 268 15.21 4.10 -14.91
N CYS A 269 14.04 4.30 -14.31
CA CYS A 269 13.79 5.39 -13.36
C CYS A 269 14.55 5.21 -12.04
N SER A 270 14.69 3.98 -11.55
CA SER A 270 15.46 3.71 -10.32
C SER A 270 16.97 3.59 -10.63
N GLY A 271 17.31 2.93 -11.74
CA GLY A 271 18.61 3.06 -12.40
C GLY A 271 19.84 2.62 -11.58
N ASP A 272 19.66 1.86 -10.51
CA ASP A 272 20.74 1.52 -9.57
C ASP A 272 20.70 0.05 -9.12
N ILE A 273 21.82 -0.64 -9.29
CA ILE A 273 21.94 -2.08 -8.98
C ILE A 273 21.72 -2.37 -7.49
N GLY A 274 22.24 -1.52 -6.60
CA GLY A 274 22.12 -1.70 -5.16
C GLY A 274 20.66 -1.60 -4.71
N TYR A 275 19.94 -0.64 -5.28
CA TYR A 275 18.52 -0.45 -5.00
C TYR A 275 17.68 -1.62 -5.53
N GLY A 276 17.97 -2.11 -6.74
CA GLY A 276 17.31 -3.28 -7.29
C GLY A 276 17.49 -4.55 -6.44
N ILE A 277 18.70 -4.80 -5.94
CA ILE A 277 18.98 -5.94 -5.03
C ILE A 277 18.19 -5.80 -3.73
N ILE A 278 18.15 -4.60 -3.13
CA ILE A 278 17.39 -4.36 -1.90
C ILE A 278 15.89 -4.60 -2.13
N LEU A 279 15.33 -4.09 -3.23
CA LEU A 279 13.92 -4.32 -3.58
C LEU A 279 13.61 -5.80 -3.80
N PHE A 280 14.50 -6.53 -4.47
CA PHE A 280 14.36 -7.97 -4.67
C PHE A 280 14.36 -8.73 -3.33
N LEU A 281 15.34 -8.45 -2.47
CA LEU A 281 15.45 -9.06 -1.15
C LEU A 281 14.26 -8.71 -0.26
N LEU A 282 13.81 -7.46 -0.27
CA LEU A 282 12.64 -7.02 0.49
C LEU A 282 11.38 -7.78 0.03
N GLY A 283 11.14 -7.86 -1.28
CA GLY A 283 10.04 -8.63 -1.84
C GLY A 283 10.12 -10.12 -1.48
N PHE A 284 11.33 -10.70 -1.44
CA PHE A 284 11.54 -12.10 -1.06
C PHE A 284 11.26 -12.35 0.43
N LEU A 285 11.77 -11.49 1.33
CA LEU A 285 11.58 -11.60 2.76
C LEU A 285 10.12 -11.41 3.17
N LEU A 286 9.44 -10.41 2.59
CA LEU A 286 8.01 -10.17 2.83
C LEU A 286 7.16 -11.33 2.32
N LYS A 287 7.52 -11.94 1.19
CA LYS A 287 6.80 -13.10 0.64
C LYS A 287 6.85 -14.30 1.58
N LYS A 288 7.98 -14.52 2.26
CA LYS A 288 8.11 -15.60 3.26
C LYS A 288 7.20 -15.39 4.48
N LYS A 289 6.83 -14.15 4.80
CA LYS A 289 5.96 -13.80 5.92
C LYS A 289 4.49 -13.61 5.53
N ALA A 290 4.19 -13.43 4.24
CA ALA A 290 2.84 -13.22 3.75
C ALA A 290 2.04 -14.53 3.78
N LYS A 291 0.97 -14.57 4.58
CA LYS A 291 -0.04 -15.64 4.57
C LYS A 291 -1.19 -15.33 3.60
N ASP A 292 -1.42 -14.05 3.32
CA ASP A 292 -2.53 -13.60 2.48
C ASP A 292 -2.24 -13.81 0.99
N SER A 293 -3.12 -14.56 0.32
CA SER A 293 -3.02 -14.87 -1.11
C SER A 293 -3.14 -13.62 -2.00
N THR A 294 -3.70 -12.52 -1.50
CA THR A 294 -3.88 -11.27 -2.28
C THR A 294 -2.60 -10.44 -2.37
N VAL A 295 -1.70 -10.55 -1.38
CA VAL A 295 -0.46 -9.76 -1.29
C VAL A 295 0.67 -10.42 -2.09
N ILE A 296 0.64 -11.74 -2.23
CA ILE A 296 1.67 -12.52 -2.93
C ILE A 296 1.90 -12.05 -4.38
N PRO A 297 0.87 -11.76 -5.21
CA PRO A 297 1.05 -11.20 -6.55
C PRO A 297 1.83 -9.88 -6.56
N PHE A 298 1.52 -8.95 -5.64
CA PHE A 298 2.24 -7.67 -5.53
C PHE A 298 3.70 -7.86 -5.13
N LEU A 299 3.99 -8.82 -4.24
CA LEU A 299 5.36 -9.13 -3.84
C LEU A 299 6.17 -9.76 -4.97
N ASN A 300 5.56 -10.62 -5.78
CA ASN A 300 6.21 -11.16 -6.98
C ASN A 300 6.49 -10.06 -8.01
N LEU A 301 5.57 -9.10 -8.15
CA LEU A 301 5.78 -7.93 -9.00
C LEU A 301 6.97 -7.09 -8.49
N ILE A 302 7.05 -6.79 -7.19
CA ILE A 302 8.20 -6.04 -6.61
C ILE A 302 9.53 -6.77 -6.87
N GLN A 303 9.58 -8.09 -6.73
CA GLN A 303 10.78 -8.87 -7.03
C GLN A 303 11.19 -8.74 -8.50
N LEU A 304 10.22 -8.87 -9.42
CA LEU A 304 10.49 -8.72 -10.85
C LEU A 304 10.96 -7.31 -11.20
N LEU A 305 10.31 -6.28 -10.64
CA LEU A 305 10.70 -4.88 -10.81
C LEU A 305 12.11 -4.63 -10.26
N GLY A 306 12.46 -5.20 -9.10
CA GLY A 306 13.82 -5.16 -8.55
C GLY A 306 14.87 -5.78 -9.48
N LEU A 307 14.56 -6.92 -10.11
CA LEU A 307 15.42 -7.52 -11.15
C LEU A 307 15.55 -6.60 -12.37
N GLY A 308 14.46 -5.96 -12.80
CA GLY A 308 14.49 -4.96 -13.88
C GLY A 308 15.39 -3.78 -13.56
N THR A 309 15.37 -3.30 -12.31
CA THR A 309 16.27 -2.25 -11.82
C THR A 309 17.73 -2.69 -11.81
N VAL A 310 18.03 -3.94 -11.46
CA VAL A 310 19.40 -4.46 -11.55
C VAL A 310 19.89 -4.44 -13.00
N VAL A 311 19.09 -4.94 -13.94
CA VAL A 311 19.44 -4.96 -15.37
C VAL A 311 19.67 -3.54 -15.90
N MET A 312 18.75 -2.62 -15.63
CA MET A 312 18.88 -1.23 -16.08
C MET A 312 20.00 -0.47 -15.35
N GLY A 313 20.26 -0.81 -14.08
CA GLY A 313 21.39 -0.29 -13.31
C GLY A 313 22.74 -0.69 -13.93
N PHE A 314 22.86 -1.88 -14.52
CA PHE A 314 24.04 -2.26 -15.32
C PHE A 314 24.16 -1.44 -16.60
N VAL A 315 23.04 -1.16 -17.28
CA VAL A 315 23.01 -0.35 -18.52
C VAL A 315 23.44 1.10 -18.23
N MET A 316 23.00 1.66 -17.10
CA MET A 316 23.34 3.02 -16.65
C MET A 316 24.69 3.11 -15.94
N GLY A 317 25.15 2.01 -15.32
CA GLY A 317 26.43 1.92 -14.64
C GLY A 317 26.44 2.48 -13.22
N SER A 318 25.36 2.35 -12.44
CA SER A 318 25.28 2.87 -11.06
C SER A 318 25.04 1.77 -10.03
N VAL A 319 25.79 1.80 -8.92
CA VAL A 319 25.54 0.99 -7.71
C VAL A 319 25.63 1.88 -6.47
N PHE A 320 24.56 1.99 -5.68
CA PHE A 320 24.46 2.92 -4.54
C PHE A 320 24.94 4.34 -4.88
N ALA A 321 24.59 4.81 -6.08
CA ALA A 321 25.06 6.08 -6.66
C ALA A 321 26.59 6.25 -6.75
N PHE A 322 27.33 5.14 -6.76
CA PHE A 322 28.71 5.09 -7.23
C PHE A 322 28.73 4.79 -8.72
N ASP A 323 29.50 5.59 -9.45
CA ASP A 323 29.67 5.41 -10.89
C ASP A 323 30.63 4.26 -11.17
N LEU A 324 30.09 3.14 -11.68
CA LEU A 324 30.85 1.96 -12.07
C LEU A 324 31.75 2.21 -13.29
N LYS A 325 31.58 3.32 -14.01
CA LYS A 325 32.48 3.73 -15.12
C LYS A 325 33.91 3.96 -14.66
N THR A 326 34.13 4.17 -13.36
CA THR A 326 35.46 4.31 -12.77
C THR A 326 36.27 3.00 -12.80
N ILE A 327 35.61 1.84 -12.99
CA ILE A 327 36.27 0.53 -13.03
C ILE A 327 36.51 0.12 -14.50
N PRO A 328 37.77 0.01 -14.97
CA PRO A 328 38.09 -0.15 -16.39
C PRO A 328 37.48 -1.38 -17.08
N TRP A 329 37.29 -2.49 -16.36
CA TRP A 329 36.71 -3.72 -16.93
C TRP A 329 35.20 -3.62 -17.10
N ILE A 330 34.52 -2.90 -16.21
CA ILE A 330 33.05 -2.72 -16.23
C ILE A 330 32.67 -1.57 -17.17
N ALA A 331 33.52 -0.53 -17.27
CA ALA A 331 33.32 0.64 -18.13
C ALA A 331 33.13 0.30 -19.63
N LYS A 332 33.71 -0.80 -20.11
CA LYS A 332 33.51 -1.27 -21.49
C LYS A 332 32.13 -1.91 -21.72
N ALA A 333 31.49 -2.40 -20.66
CA ALA A 333 30.18 -3.05 -20.71
C ALA A 333 29.01 -2.07 -20.53
N ILE A 334 29.29 -0.85 -20.03
CA ILE A 334 28.27 0.18 -19.81
C ILE A 334 27.90 0.84 -21.14
N LEU A 335 26.61 0.79 -21.46
CA LEU A 335 26.06 1.28 -22.74
C LEU A 335 25.85 2.81 -22.71
N ILE A 336 25.46 3.37 -21.56
CA ILE A 336 25.11 4.78 -21.41
C ILE A 336 26.21 5.53 -20.64
N LYS A 337 26.93 6.40 -21.34
CA LYS A 337 28.09 7.13 -20.80
C LYS A 337 27.74 8.56 -20.38
N ASP A 338 26.87 9.22 -21.11
CA ASP A 338 26.57 10.65 -20.95
C ASP A 338 25.11 10.93 -20.57
N THR A 339 24.86 12.04 -19.89
CA THR A 339 23.51 12.52 -19.56
C THR A 339 22.64 12.71 -20.80
N ASN A 340 23.22 13.18 -21.91
CA ASN A 340 22.53 13.31 -23.19
C ASN A 340 22.07 11.95 -23.74
N GLN A 341 22.85 10.89 -23.51
CA GLN A 341 22.47 9.53 -23.91
C GLN A 341 21.33 8.99 -23.04
N ILE A 342 21.28 9.31 -21.74
CA ILE A 342 20.14 8.99 -20.87
C ILE A 342 18.86 9.68 -21.40
N PHE A 343 18.95 10.96 -21.78
CA PHE A 343 17.83 11.71 -22.35
C PHE A 343 17.35 11.12 -23.68
N ASN A 344 18.28 10.87 -24.61
CA ASN A 344 17.98 10.28 -25.91
C ASN A 344 17.38 8.87 -25.76
N PHE A 345 17.86 8.09 -24.79
CA PHE A 345 17.33 6.76 -24.50
C PHE A 345 15.90 6.81 -23.94
N ALA A 346 15.60 7.73 -23.03
CA ALA A 346 14.23 7.92 -22.51
C ALA A 346 13.24 8.26 -23.63
N LEU A 347 13.62 9.16 -24.54
CA LEU A 347 12.81 9.51 -25.71
C LEU A 347 12.67 8.33 -26.68
N LEU A 348 13.75 7.59 -26.93
CA LEU A 348 13.73 6.40 -27.80
C LEU A 348 12.74 5.34 -27.27
N LEU A 349 12.78 5.05 -25.97
CA LEU A 349 11.85 4.10 -25.37
C LEU A 349 10.39 4.57 -25.49
N GLY A 350 10.14 5.88 -25.34
CA GLY A 350 8.82 6.48 -25.53
C GLY A 350 8.32 6.34 -26.96
N VAL A 351 9.14 6.66 -27.96
CA VAL A 351 8.82 6.44 -29.38
C VAL A 351 8.46 4.98 -29.63
N ILE A 352 9.28 4.04 -29.15
CA ILE A 352 9.05 2.60 -29.37
C ILE A 352 7.72 2.18 -28.74
N GLN A 353 7.41 2.61 -27.51
CA GLN A 353 6.17 2.22 -26.85
C GLN A 353 4.93 2.83 -27.53
N ILE A 354 4.97 4.11 -27.92
CA ILE A 354 3.85 4.76 -28.62
C ILE A 354 3.58 4.05 -29.95
N LEU A 355 4.63 3.80 -30.75
CA LEU A 355 4.52 3.09 -32.02
C LEU A 355 3.98 1.67 -31.82
N TRP A 356 4.40 0.98 -30.77
CA TRP A 356 3.88 -0.34 -30.40
C TRP A 356 2.39 -0.30 -30.07
N GLY A 357 1.93 0.71 -29.32
CA GLY A 357 0.50 0.92 -29.05
C GLY A 357 -0.30 1.08 -30.33
N ILE A 358 0.18 1.89 -31.28
CA ILE A 358 -0.51 2.14 -32.56
C ILE A 358 -0.61 0.85 -33.40
N ILE A 359 0.43 -0.01 -33.39
CA ILE A 359 0.37 -1.33 -34.04
C ILE A 359 -0.75 -2.18 -33.44
N ILE A 360 -0.83 -2.24 -32.10
CA ILE A 360 -1.87 -3.02 -31.41
C ILE A 360 -3.26 -2.50 -31.77
N ASN A 361 -3.44 -1.18 -31.77
CA ASN A 361 -4.70 -0.55 -32.16
C ASN A 361 -5.08 -0.90 -33.60
N SER A 362 -4.12 -0.89 -34.52
CA SER A 362 -4.36 -1.31 -35.90
C SER A 362 -4.80 -2.77 -35.99
N VAL A 363 -4.08 -3.69 -35.35
CA VAL A 363 -4.45 -5.12 -35.33
C VAL A 363 -5.83 -5.33 -34.71
N LYS A 364 -6.15 -4.59 -33.64
CA LYS A 364 -7.47 -4.61 -32.98
C LYS A 364 -8.57 -4.18 -33.96
N GLN A 365 -8.41 -3.02 -34.61
CA GLN A 365 -9.40 -2.49 -35.56
C GLN A 365 -9.61 -3.44 -36.75
N MET A 366 -8.53 -4.04 -37.27
CA MET A 366 -8.63 -5.02 -38.36
C MET A 366 -9.43 -6.26 -37.97
N ARG A 367 -9.34 -6.70 -36.70
CA ARG A 367 -10.08 -7.86 -36.19
C ARG A 367 -11.55 -7.55 -35.89
N GLN A 368 -11.85 -6.37 -35.36
CA GLN A 368 -13.21 -6.01 -34.93
C GLN A 368 -14.08 -5.49 -36.07
N SER A 369 -13.54 -4.66 -36.97
CA SER A 369 -14.31 -3.96 -38.00
C SER A 369 -13.84 -4.25 -39.43
N GLY A 370 -12.97 -5.25 -39.59
CA GLY A 370 -12.42 -5.71 -40.86
C GLY A 370 -11.16 -4.96 -41.31
N VAL A 371 -10.48 -5.51 -42.33
CA VAL A 371 -9.14 -5.07 -42.76
C VAL A 371 -9.09 -3.58 -43.14
N LYS A 372 -10.17 -3.03 -43.71
CA LYS A 372 -10.19 -1.65 -44.23
C LYS A 372 -10.10 -0.57 -43.14
N SER A 373 -10.63 -0.82 -41.94
CA SER A 373 -10.60 0.17 -40.85
C SER A 373 -9.19 0.33 -40.27
N GLY A 374 -8.40 -0.75 -40.21
CA GLY A 374 -7.05 -0.71 -39.64
C GLY A 374 -5.95 -0.18 -40.58
N ILE A 375 -6.24 0.05 -41.86
CA ILE A 375 -5.26 0.57 -42.82
C ILE A 375 -4.86 2.01 -42.48
N ALA A 376 -5.79 2.84 -42.02
CA ALA A 376 -5.50 4.21 -41.64
C ALA A 376 -4.56 4.28 -40.43
N THR A 377 -4.76 3.42 -39.43
CA THR A 377 -3.90 3.31 -38.24
C THR A 377 -2.52 2.75 -38.58
N LEU A 378 -2.40 1.83 -39.55
CA LEU A 378 -1.09 1.47 -40.11
C LEU A 378 -0.41 2.65 -40.80
N GLY A 379 -1.18 3.47 -41.53
CA GLY A 379 -0.70 4.73 -42.12
C GLY A 379 -0.12 5.68 -41.08
N THR A 380 -0.82 5.84 -39.94
CA THR A 380 -0.33 6.60 -38.78
C THR A 380 0.97 6.05 -38.24
N PHE A 381 1.10 4.73 -38.08
CA PHE A 381 2.35 4.12 -37.63
C PHE A 381 3.52 4.45 -38.58
N ILE A 382 3.35 4.25 -39.89
CA ILE A 382 4.39 4.51 -40.89
C ILE A 382 4.79 6.00 -40.87
N PHE A 383 3.79 6.88 -40.82
CA PHE A 383 4.00 8.33 -40.77
C PHE A 383 4.78 8.74 -39.51
N LEU A 384 4.36 8.32 -38.33
CA LEU A 384 5.04 8.68 -37.07
C LEU A 384 6.43 8.04 -36.96
N LEU A 385 6.63 6.82 -37.47
CA LEU A 385 7.95 6.19 -37.56
C LEU A 385 8.90 7.03 -38.44
N SER A 386 8.43 7.48 -39.60
CA SER A 386 9.22 8.34 -40.49
C SER A 386 9.56 9.70 -39.84
N LEU A 387 8.62 10.26 -39.08
CA LEU A 387 8.80 11.51 -38.33
C LEU A 387 9.83 11.33 -37.20
N ALA A 388 9.73 10.23 -36.45
CA ALA A 388 10.67 9.92 -35.36
C ALA A 388 12.10 9.68 -35.88
N LEU A 389 12.26 8.93 -36.98
CA LEU A 389 13.56 8.71 -37.63
C LEU A 389 14.16 10.02 -38.14
N THR A 390 13.35 10.88 -38.75
CA THR A 390 13.81 12.21 -39.19
C THR A 390 14.15 13.12 -38.00
N GLY A 391 13.38 13.06 -36.91
CA GLY A 391 13.69 13.79 -35.68
C GLY A 391 14.98 13.33 -35.00
N SER A 392 15.30 12.03 -35.09
CA SER A 392 16.54 11.48 -34.51
C SER A 392 17.81 12.07 -35.13
N THR A 393 17.78 12.50 -36.39
CA THR A 393 18.93 13.15 -37.05
C THR A 393 19.24 14.52 -36.47
N LEU A 394 18.20 15.27 -36.09
CA LEU A 394 18.34 16.54 -35.39
C LEU A 394 18.98 16.38 -34.00
N MET A 395 18.82 15.19 -33.40
CA MET A 395 19.43 14.83 -32.12
C MET A 395 20.84 14.22 -32.25
N GLY A 396 21.42 14.25 -33.46
CA GLY A 396 22.80 13.81 -33.72
C GLY A 396 22.94 12.31 -34.01
N ALA A 397 21.85 11.57 -34.18
CA ALA A 397 21.91 10.18 -34.65
C ALA A 397 22.03 10.13 -36.18
N ASN A 398 22.91 9.29 -36.72
CA ASN A 398 23.02 9.07 -38.16
C ASN A 398 22.36 7.73 -38.56
N PRO A 399 21.08 7.72 -38.97
CA PRO A 399 20.38 6.50 -39.42
C PRO A 399 20.86 5.96 -40.78
N GLY A 400 22.01 6.43 -41.30
CA GLY A 400 22.62 5.92 -42.52
C GLY A 400 21.74 6.10 -43.77
N SER A 401 21.74 5.09 -44.65
CA SER A 401 21.01 5.09 -45.93
C SER A 401 19.49 5.08 -45.80
N ILE A 402 18.94 4.78 -44.62
CA ILE A 402 17.50 4.71 -44.36
C ILE A 402 16.85 6.10 -44.48
N LEU A 403 17.59 7.19 -44.24
CA LEU A 403 17.07 8.56 -44.23
C LEU A 403 16.48 9.00 -45.59
N ASN A 404 17.00 8.50 -46.71
CA ASN A 404 16.45 8.83 -48.02
C ASN A 404 15.09 8.16 -48.26
N TYR A 405 14.88 7.00 -47.65
CA TYR A 405 13.63 6.23 -47.76
C TYR A 405 12.54 6.75 -46.82
N THR A 406 12.88 7.46 -45.75
CA THR A 406 11.88 7.98 -44.79
C THR A 406 10.92 8.97 -45.42
N LYS A 407 11.35 9.77 -46.41
CA LYS A 407 10.48 10.69 -47.16
C LYS A 407 9.40 9.96 -47.93
N TYR A 408 9.73 8.84 -48.58
CA TYR A 408 8.74 8.04 -49.30
C TYR A 408 7.77 7.35 -48.33
N ALA A 409 8.28 6.85 -47.20
CA ALA A 409 7.45 6.28 -46.15
C ALA A 409 6.45 7.29 -45.57
N SER A 410 6.85 8.54 -45.35
CA SER A 410 5.95 9.58 -44.83
C SER A 410 4.80 9.89 -45.81
N TYR A 411 5.09 9.96 -47.11
CA TYR A 411 4.05 10.14 -48.15
C TYR A 411 3.08 8.97 -48.21
N ILE A 412 3.58 7.73 -48.09
CA ILE A 412 2.73 6.54 -48.03
C ILE A 412 1.83 6.58 -46.79
N GLY A 413 2.39 6.91 -45.62
CA GLY A 413 1.63 7.04 -44.38
C GLY A 413 0.50 8.07 -44.49
N LEU A 414 0.80 9.26 -45.03
CA LEU A 414 -0.19 10.31 -45.27
C LEU A 414 -1.28 9.88 -46.27
N PHE A 415 -0.89 9.19 -47.34
CA PHE A 415 -1.85 8.65 -48.30
C PHE A 415 -2.84 7.68 -47.64
N LEU A 416 -2.34 6.75 -46.82
CA LEU A 416 -3.20 5.81 -46.10
C LEU A 416 -4.14 6.52 -45.12
N ILE A 417 -3.66 7.54 -44.40
CA ILE A 417 -4.47 8.35 -43.49
C ILE A 417 -5.59 9.07 -44.24
N PHE A 418 -5.29 9.79 -45.33
CA PHE A 418 -6.29 10.61 -46.00
C PHE A 418 -7.36 9.80 -46.76
N PHE A 419 -7.03 8.61 -47.24
CA PHE A 419 -7.94 7.81 -48.06
C PHE A 419 -8.71 6.75 -47.25
N PHE A 420 -8.12 6.19 -46.19
CA PHE A 420 -8.71 5.04 -45.46
C PHE A 420 -9.25 5.36 -44.07
N ASN A 421 -9.22 6.62 -43.62
CA ASN A 421 -9.70 7.03 -42.28
C ASN A 421 -11.18 6.66 -41.98
N SER A 422 -12.06 6.70 -42.98
CA SER A 422 -13.46 6.31 -42.82
C SER A 422 -13.92 5.51 -44.04
N PRO A 423 -13.90 4.17 -43.97
CA PRO A 423 -14.36 3.33 -45.06
C PRO A 423 -15.84 3.62 -45.36
N GLY A 424 -16.15 4.12 -46.56
CA GLY A 424 -17.53 4.32 -47.04
C GLY A 424 -18.08 5.75 -47.07
N LYS A 425 -17.30 6.77 -46.66
CA LYS A 425 -17.69 8.20 -46.82
C LYS A 425 -17.10 8.82 -48.09
N ASN A 426 -17.67 9.94 -48.54
CA ASN A 426 -17.20 10.68 -49.73
C ASN A 426 -15.71 11.06 -49.59
N LEU A 427 -14.96 10.97 -50.70
CA LEU A 427 -13.52 11.22 -50.75
C LEU A 427 -13.10 12.57 -50.14
N PHE A 428 -13.89 13.63 -50.40
CA PHE A 428 -13.62 14.97 -49.86
C PHE A 428 -13.77 15.04 -48.33
N ILE A 429 -14.77 14.34 -47.77
CA ILE A 429 -14.99 14.27 -46.32
C ILE A 429 -13.88 13.44 -45.66
N ASN A 430 -13.42 12.38 -46.31
CA ASN A 430 -12.26 11.60 -45.84
C ASN A 430 -10.97 12.43 -45.83
N PHE A 431 -10.74 13.22 -46.88
CA PHE A 431 -9.60 14.12 -46.94
C PHE A 431 -9.64 15.19 -45.84
N ALA A 432 -10.78 15.88 -45.67
CA ALA A 432 -10.95 16.91 -44.64
C ALA A 432 -10.83 16.35 -43.21
N SER A 433 -11.48 15.21 -42.93
CA SER A 433 -11.35 14.53 -41.63
C SER A 433 -9.95 13.96 -41.39
N GLY A 434 -9.26 13.55 -42.45
CA GLY A 434 -7.87 13.10 -42.40
C GLY A 434 -6.89 14.24 -42.07
N LEU A 435 -7.12 15.46 -42.55
CA LEU A 435 -6.33 16.64 -42.14
C LEU A 435 -6.47 16.94 -40.65
N TRP A 436 -7.71 16.89 -40.14
CA TRP A 436 -7.99 17.06 -38.71
C TRP A 436 -7.33 15.94 -37.88
N LEU A 437 -7.45 14.69 -38.32
CA LEU A 437 -6.80 13.56 -37.68
C LEU A 437 -5.27 13.75 -37.66
N MET A 438 -4.65 14.15 -38.78
CA MET A 438 -3.22 14.40 -38.85
C MET A 438 -2.79 15.48 -37.84
N TYR A 439 -3.54 16.58 -37.71
CA TYR A 439 -3.25 17.62 -36.73
C TYR A 439 -3.26 17.06 -35.28
N ASN A 440 -4.30 16.32 -34.92
CA ASN A 440 -4.41 15.71 -33.59
C ASN A 440 -3.34 14.64 -33.35
N LEU A 441 -2.98 13.87 -34.38
CA LEU A 441 -1.94 12.85 -34.31
C LEU A 441 -0.57 13.47 -34.09
N VAL A 442 -0.21 14.51 -34.85
CA VAL A 442 1.09 15.18 -34.73
C VAL A 442 1.21 15.88 -33.38
N THR A 443 0.21 16.71 -33.03
CA THR A 443 0.22 17.45 -31.75
C THR A 443 0.17 16.51 -30.55
N GLY A 444 -0.66 15.46 -30.62
CA GLY A 444 -0.75 14.41 -29.63
C GLY A 444 0.56 13.63 -29.47
N PHE A 445 1.19 13.22 -30.58
CA PHE A 445 2.47 12.50 -30.56
C PHE A 445 3.59 13.31 -29.89
N PHE A 446 3.70 14.61 -30.20
CA PHE A 446 4.67 15.48 -29.52
C PHE A 446 4.39 15.61 -28.01
N GLY A 447 3.12 15.75 -27.61
CA GLY A 447 2.74 15.79 -26.19
C GLY A 447 3.03 14.49 -25.45
N ASP A 448 2.73 13.35 -26.09
CA ASP A 448 3.01 12.03 -25.56
C ASP A 448 4.53 11.82 -25.42
N LEU A 449 5.34 12.16 -26.45
CA LEU A 449 6.82 12.10 -26.38
C LEU A 449 7.41 12.97 -25.27
N LEU A 450 6.92 14.20 -25.12
CA LEU A 450 7.39 15.12 -24.09
C LEU A 450 7.13 14.56 -22.68
N SER A 451 6.08 13.75 -22.52
CA SER A 451 5.77 13.09 -21.24
C SER A 451 6.81 12.04 -20.84
N TYR A 452 7.51 11.42 -21.80
CA TYR A 452 8.60 10.46 -21.52
C TYR A 452 9.88 11.12 -21.02
N ILE A 453 10.05 12.44 -21.17
CA ILE A 453 11.14 13.19 -20.52
C ILE A 453 11.10 13.00 -18.99
N ARG A 454 9.92 12.70 -18.43
CA ARG A 454 9.77 12.39 -17.02
C ARG A 454 10.61 11.19 -16.57
N LEU A 455 10.75 10.17 -17.41
CA LEU A 455 11.59 9.01 -17.12
C LEU A 455 13.05 9.43 -16.92
N PHE A 456 13.55 10.28 -17.82
CA PHE A 456 14.88 10.86 -17.71
C PHE A 456 15.04 11.69 -16.44
N ALA A 457 14.10 12.59 -16.15
CA ALA A 457 14.17 13.47 -14.99
C ALA A 457 14.22 12.68 -13.66
N LEU A 458 13.43 11.61 -13.54
CA LEU A 458 13.41 10.76 -12.35
C LEU A 458 14.71 9.95 -12.19
N GLY A 459 15.18 9.33 -13.27
CA GLY A 459 16.45 8.58 -13.26
C GLY A 459 17.64 9.45 -12.86
N VAL A 460 17.73 10.65 -13.44
CA VAL A 460 18.79 11.61 -13.09
C VAL A 460 18.62 12.14 -11.66
N SER A 461 17.40 12.45 -11.23
CA SER A 461 17.13 12.93 -9.87
C SER A 461 17.55 11.90 -8.81
N SER A 462 17.20 10.62 -8.99
CA SER A 462 17.59 9.57 -8.05
C SER A 462 19.11 9.38 -7.99
N ALA A 463 19.79 9.43 -9.14
CA ALA A 463 21.25 9.37 -9.20
C ALA A 463 21.90 10.56 -8.48
N ILE A 464 21.44 11.79 -8.73
CA ILE A 464 21.94 13.01 -8.06
C ILE A 464 21.71 12.93 -6.55
N LEU A 465 20.51 12.54 -6.10
CA LEU A 465 20.21 12.42 -4.67
C LEU A 465 21.15 11.42 -3.98
N GLY A 466 21.42 10.28 -4.61
CA GLY A 466 22.38 9.31 -4.08
C GLY A 466 23.81 9.84 -4.03
N ILE A 467 24.25 10.61 -5.04
CA ILE A 467 25.57 11.28 -5.03
C ILE A 467 25.65 12.29 -3.88
N VAL A 468 24.59 13.07 -3.65
CA VAL A 468 24.53 14.04 -2.53
C VAL A 468 24.60 13.33 -1.18
N VAL A 469 23.86 12.22 -1.01
CA VAL A 469 23.92 11.39 0.21
C VAL A 469 25.34 10.86 0.43
N ASN A 470 25.97 10.30 -0.60
CA ASN A 470 27.35 9.80 -0.54
C ASN A 470 28.35 10.91 -0.17
N SER A 471 28.20 12.10 -0.75
CA SER A 471 29.08 13.25 -0.49
C SER A 471 28.91 13.79 0.93
N MET A 472 27.67 13.91 1.41
CA MET A 472 27.38 14.31 2.79
C MET A 472 27.89 13.28 3.79
N ALA A 473 27.68 11.99 3.53
CA ALA A 473 28.18 10.92 4.39
C ALA A 473 29.70 10.98 4.56
N LYS A 474 30.45 11.10 3.45
CA LYS A 474 31.93 11.15 3.47
C LYS A 474 32.50 12.27 4.35
N GLN A 475 31.81 13.39 4.51
CA GLN A 475 32.25 14.50 5.37
C GLN A 475 32.33 14.10 6.85
N PHE A 476 31.49 13.17 7.30
CA PHE A 476 31.49 12.67 8.68
C PHE A 476 32.58 11.62 8.93
N SER A 477 33.18 11.03 7.89
CA SER A 477 34.20 9.99 8.01
C SER A 477 35.53 10.50 8.60
N SER A 478 35.74 11.82 8.64
CA SER A 478 36.98 12.44 9.13
C SER A 478 37.03 12.61 10.65
N ILE A 479 35.95 12.30 11.38
CA ILE A 479 35.87 12.43 12.85
C ILE A 479 36.23 11.09 13.50
N PRO A 480 37.26 11.02 14.37
CA PRO A 480 37.62 9.79 15.07
C PRO A 480 36.48 9.27 15.96
N ILE A 481 36.25 7.95 15.97
CA ILE A 481 35.30 7.18 16.82
C ILE A 481 33.81 7.45 16.56
N ILE A 482 33.37 8.71 16.56
CA ILE A 482 31.94 9.08 16.34
C ILE A 482 31.59 9.08 14.85
N GLY A 483 32.56 9.44 13.98
CA GLY A 483 32.38 9.55 12.54
C GLY A 483 31.84 8.29 11.86
N PRO A 484 32.38 7.09 12.12
CA PRO A 484 31.89 5.84 11.51
C PRO A 484 30.43 5.50 11.84
N VAL A 485 29.99 5.80 13.07
CA VAL A 485 28.61 5.53 13.50
C VAL A 485 27.63 6.47 12.80
N VAL A 486 27.96 7.77 12.78
CA VAL A 486 27.15 8.80 12.09
C VAL A 486 27.13 8.56 10.59
N PHE A 487 28.26 8.15 10.00
CA PHE A 487 28.37 7.76 8.59
C PHE A 487 27.40 6.62 8.24
N LEU A 488 27.41 5.53 9.02
CA LEU A 488 26.57 4.36 8.75
C LEU A 488 25.08 4.73 8.87
N LEU A 489 24.71 5.47 9.93
CA LEU A 489 23.35 5.94 10.12
C LEU A 489 22.89 6.82 8.95
N PHE A 490 23.72 7.77 8.51
CA PHE A 490 23.39 8.66 7.41
C PHE A 490 23.30 7.91 6.06
N MET A 491 24.17 6.94 5.82
CA MET A 491 24.09 6.06 4.64
C MET A 491 22.80 5.25 4.63
N PHE A 492 22.45 4.62 5.76
CA PHE A 492 21.23 3.83 5.87
C PHE A 492 19.97 4.69 5.68
N ALA A 493 19.89 5.83 6.38
CA ALA A 493 18.76 6.74 6.28
C ALA A 493 18.66 7.40 4.90
N GLY A 494 19.78 7.89 4.36
CA GLY A 494 19.83 8.60 3.09
C GLY A 494 19.55 7.68 1.88
N HIS A 495 20.18 6.52 1.81
CA HIS A 495 19.86 5.56 0.74
C HIS A 495 18.49 4.92 0.96
N GLY A 496 18.05 4.70 2.20
CA GLY A 496 16.68 4.24 2.49
C GLY A 496 15.63 5.22 1.97
N LEU A 497 15.82 6.52 2.21
CA LEU A 497 14.95 7.58 1.68
C LEU A 497 15.01 7.63 0.14
N ASN A 498 16.21 7.56 -0.46
CA ASN A 498 16.34 7.57 -1.91
C ASN A 498 15.65 6.36 -2.55
N ILE A 499 15.78 5.16 -1.97
CA ILE A 499 15.07 3.96 -2.44
C ILE A 499 13.56 4.17 -2.36
N ALA A 500 13.04 4.70 -1.25
CA ALA A 500 11.59 4.93 -1.10
C ALA A 500 11.07 5.93 -2.14
N LEU A 501 11.72 7.08 -2.29
CA LEU A 501 11.32 8.13 -3.23
C LEU A 501 11.48 7.69 -4.69
N SER A 502 12.62 7.07 -5.03
CA SER A 502 12.88 6.58 -6.38
C SER A 502 11.96 5.43 -6.77
N SER A 503 11.66 4.50 -5.86
CA SER A 503 10.73 3.39 -6.13
C SER A 503 9.30 3.88 -6.31
N LEU A 504 8.83 4.82 -5.47
CA LEU A 504 7.50 5.41 -5.61
C LEU A 504 7.38 6.19 -6.93
N GLY A 505 8.36 7.02 -7.25
CA GLY A 505 8.41 7.76 -8.52
C GLY A 505 8.49 6.82 -9.73
N ALA A 506 9.35 5.81 -9.67
CA ALA A 506 9.51 4.77 -10.70
C ALA A 506 8.28 3.87 -10.84
N PHE A 507 7.40 3.81 -9.84
CA PHE A 507 6.13 3.10 -9.94
C PHE A 507 5.05 4.00 -10.57
N VAL A 508 4.78 5.17 -9.97
CA VAL A 508 3.64 6.04 -10.36
C VAL A 508 3.81 6.64 -11.76
N HIS A 509 5.03 7.02 -12.15
CA HIS A 509 5.22 7.72 -13.41
C HIS A 509 5.15 6.80 -14.64
N PRO A 510 5.75 5.60 -14.64
CA PRO A 510 5.48 4.58 -15.67
C PRO A 510 4.05 4.08 -15.70
N LEU A 511 3.34 4.03 -14.55
CA LEU A 511 1.89 3.76 -14.54
C LEU A 511 1.14 4.79 -15.37
N ARG A 512 1.43 6.08 -15.14
CA ARG A 512 0.84 7.16 -15.93
C ARG A 512 1.16 6.97 -17.42
N LEU A 513 2.42 6.75 -17.77
CA LEU A 513 2.85 6.49 -19.17
C LEU A 513 2.10 5.31 -19.82
N THR A 514 1.78 4.29 -19.03
CA THR A 514 1.03 3.13 -19.50
C THR A 514 -0.44 3.48 -19.74
N PHE A 515 -1.09 4.17 -18.80
CA PHE A 515 -2.54 4.41 -18.85
C PHE A 515 -2.93 5.61 -19.72
N VAL A 516 -2.14 6.68 -19.71
CA VAL A 516 -2.49 7.92 -20.42
C VAL A 516 -1.91 7.93 -21.83
N GLU A 517 -0.70 7.42 -22.02
CA GLU A 517 -0.01 7.45 -23.31
C GLU A 517 -0.16 6.10 -24.05
N PHE A 518 0.17 4.96 -23.44
CA PHE A 518 0.09 3.66 -24.14
C PHE A 518 -1.36 3.18 -24.38
N TYR A 519 -2.25 3.22 -23.39
CA TYR A 519 -3.64 2.73 -23.55
C TYR A 519 -4.42 3.60 -24.54
N LYS A 520 -4.23 4.92 -24.49
CA LYS A 520 -4.78 5.87 -25.48
C LYS A 520 -4.34 5.51 -26.90
N ASN A 521 -3.04 5.30 -27.11
CA ASN A 521 -2.51 4.96 -28.45
C ASN A 521 -2.86 3.53 -28.90
N ALA A 522 -3.02 2.60 -27.94
CA ALA A 522 -3.50 1.24 -28.16
C ALA A 522 -5.01 1.14 -28.41
N GLY A 523 -5.75 2.25 -28.24
CA GLY A 523 -7.19 2.31 -28.45
C GLY A 523 -7.97 1.50 -27.41
N PHE A 524 -7.52 1.46 -26.16
CA PHE A 524 -8.15 0.71 -25.08
C PHE A 524 -9.57 1.24 -24.76
N ASN A 525 -10.54 0.33 -24.66
CA ASN A 525 -11.92 0.63 -24.26
C ASN A 525 -12.27 -0.12 -22.97
N GLY A 526 -12.80 0.61 -21.99
CA GLY A 526 -13.25 0.09 -20.69
C GLY A 526 -14.29 1.04 -20.05
N PRO A 527 -14.85 0.71 -18.88
CA PRO A 527 -14.53 -0.45 -18.05
C PRO A 527 -15.37 -1.70 -18.38
N GLY A 528 -14.73 -2.87 -18.44
CA GLY A 528 -15.44 -4.15 -18.49
C GLY A 528 -15.82 -4.70 -17.11
N LEU A 529 -16.80 -5.60 -17.08
CA LEU A 529 -17.25 -6.28 -15.86
C LEU A 529 -16.29 -7.42 -15.49
N GLU A 530 -15.95 -7.57 -14.21
CA GLU A 530 -15.12 -8.68 -13.74
C GLU A 530 -15.92 -9.97 -13.60
N PHE A 531 -15.36 -11.09 -14.06
CA PHE A 531 -15.94 -12.42 -13.81
C PHE A 531 -15.74 -12.85 -12.35
N LYS A 532 -16.83 -12.83 -11.58
CA LYS A 532 -16.91 -13.35 -10.22
C LYS A 532 -17.72 -14.64 -10.22
N PRO A 533 -17.07 -15.83 -10.22
CA PRO A 533 -17.80 -17.09 -10.22
C PRO A 533 -18.51 -17.29 -8.88
N PHE A 534 -19.73 -17.84 -8.95
CA PHE A 534 -20.46 -18.35 -7.79
C PHE A 534 -19.86 -19.68 -7.32
N GLY A 535 -19.51 -19.80 -6.04
CA GLY A 535 -19.00 -21.05 -5.48
C GLY A 535 -18.24 -20.90 -4.16
N LYS A 536 -18.02 -22.02 -3.47
CA LYS A 536 -17.26 -22.04 -2.21
C LYS A 536 -15.82 -21.53 -2.43
N LYS A 537 -15.43 -20.49 -1.69
CA LYS A 537 -14.10 -19.85 -1.73
C LYS A 537 -13.06 -20.55 -0.87
#